data_AF-A0A7X8QGL5-F1
#
_entry.id   AF-A0A7X8QGL5-F1
#
_cell.length_a   1.000
_cell.length_b   1.000
_cell.length_c   1.000
_cell.angle_alpha   90.00
_cell.angle_beta   90.00
_cell.angle_gamma   90.00
#
_symmetry.space_group_name_H-M   'P 1'
#
loop_
_entity.id
_entity.type
_entity.pdbx_description
1 polymer ?
#
loop_
_entity_poly.entity_id
_entity_poly.type
_entity_poly.pdbx_seq_one_letter_code
_entity_poly.pdbx_strand_id
1 'polypeptide(L)'
;MKIKHRLTLSFILMALIIGGVGAYGLININKINNNIMNMQEVSVTRLNLVHSMNENYLQKARDIETITWKANALNDPEAIAQPIKELQQLIVESSKLIEEYRNYELSSREQALITSMENNDKELNTLLNQLVGAIQAGDSENASFLNVKISSQRQRTEEIINGLKTETAQGIDNLAANSQYTYENTFTIMSIMIIVGLAFAILLSYAVSRVIGRLINIAVGQARFLAAGDFTADIPKKYLQRKDEIGLLAKTFADISQNLRQMIKQIINTAGDMSASSQQLSASAEEVTAQGMNIN
;
A
#
# COMPACT_ATOMS: atom_id res chain seq x y z
N MET A 1 -20.97 25.09 17.49
CA MET A 1 -21.05 24.15 16.36
C MET A 1 -22.03 23.05 16.72
N LYS A 2 -22.97 22.76 15.81
CA LYS A 2 -23.98 21.72 15.96
C LYS A 2 -23.36 20.32 16.10
N ILE A 3 -23.96 19.42 16.86
CA ILE A 3 -23.52 18.03 17.08
C ILE A 3 -23.42 17.30 15.76
N LYS A 4 -24.41 17.47 14.87
CA LYS A 4 -24.38 16.84 13.54
C LYS A 4 -23.05 17.12 12.84
N HIS A 5 -22.59 18.36 12.86
CA HIS A 5 -21.32 18.73 12.23
C HIS A 5 -20.09 18.15 12.94
N ARG A 6 -20.11 18.06 14.27
CA ARG A 6 -19.01 17.42 15.03
C ARG A 6 -18.89 15.94 14.70
N LEU A 7 -20.04 15.26 14.58
CA LEU A 7 -20.13 13.84 14.30
C LEU A 7 -19.78 13.54 12.83
N THR A 8 -20.25 14.34 11.88
CA THR A 8 -19.81 14.19 10.49
C THR A 8 -18.32 14.47 10.34
N LEU A 9 -17.79 15.50 11.01
CA LEU A 9 -16.36 15.81 10.97
C LEU A 9 -15.52 14.69 11.58
N SER A 10 -15.97 14.07 12.68
CA SER A 10 -15.29 12.93 13.29
C SER A 10 -15.17 11.75 12.33
N PHE A 11 -16.28 11.40 11.67
CA PHE A 11 -16.29 10.29 10.73
C PHE A 11 -15.47 10.58 9.47
N ILE A 12 -15.50 11.81 8.97
CA ILE A 12 -14.68 12.23 7.83
C ILE A 12 -13.19 12.15 8.19
N LEU A 13 -12.79 12.67 9.36
CA LEU A 13 -11.39 12.59 9.80
C LEU A 13 -10.93 11.14 9.95
N MET A 14 -11.77 10.27 10.51
CA MET A 14 -11.45 8.86 10.67
C MET A 14 -11.33 8.14 9.31
N ALA A 15 -12.24 8.45 8.38
CA ALA A 15 -12.19 7.92 7.02
C ALA A 15 -10.93 8.39 6.26
N LEU A 16 -10.51 9.65 6.44
CA LEU A 16 -9.28 10.17 5.85
C LEU A 16 -8.03 9.49 6.43
N ILE A 17 -7.99 9.22 7.74
CA ILE A 17 -6.87 8.48 8.35
C ILE A 17 -6.81 7.06 7.78
N ILE A 18 -7.93 6.33 7.77
CA ILE A 18 -7.99 4.96 7.24
C ILE A 18 -7.60 4.94 5.76
N GLY A 19 -8.16 5.85 4.96
CA GLY A 19 -7.86 5.97 3.54
C GLY A 19 -6.39 6.33 3.28
N GLY A 20 -5.81 7.24 4.08
CA GLY A 20 -4.41 7.63 3.97
C GLY A 20 -3.45 6.49 4.32
N VAL A 21 -3.71 5.76 5.41
CA VAL A 21 -2.92 4.58 5.81
C VAL A 21 -3.02 3.48 4.75
N GLY A 22 -4.24 3.21 4.26
CA GLY A 22 -4.47 2.22 3.22
C GLY A 22 -3.77 2.57 1.91
N ALA A 23 -3.92 3.81 1.44
CA ALA A 23 -3.27 4.30 0.22
C ALA A 23 -1.75 4.24 0.34
N TYR A 24 -1.19 4.66 1.47
CA TYR A 24 0.26 4.57 1.73
C TYR A 24 0.75 3.12 1.69
N GLY A 25 0.04 2.19 2.33
CA GLY A 25 0.36 0.77 2.28
C GLY A 25 0.33 0.22 0.86
N LEU A 26 -0.72 0.50 0.09
CA LEU A 26 -0.86 0.03 -1.30
C LEU A 26 0.24 0.57 -2.21
N ILE A 27 0.60 1.86 -2.11
CA ILE A 27 1.67 2.46 -2.91
C ILE A 27 3.02 1.77 -2.64
N ASN A 28 3.34 1.49 -1.37
CA ASN A 28 4.63 0.87 -1.03
C ASN A 28 4.65 -0.63 -1.33
N ILE A 29 3.54 -1.35 -1.17
CA ILE A 29 3.41 -2.74 -1.64
C ILE A 29 3.63 -2.79 -3.16
N ASN A 30 3.08 -1.85 -3.92
CA ASN A 30 3.29 -1.78 -5.36
C ASN A 30 4.76 -1.52 -5.74
N LYS A 31 5.47 -0.67 -4.97
CA LYS A 31 6.92 -0.47 -5.16
C LYS A 31 7.73 -1.75 -4.92
N ILE A 32 7.43 -2.47 -3.83
CA ILE A 32 8.07 -3.76 -3.53
C ILE A 32 7.79 -4.76 -4.67
N ASN A 33 6.54 -4.84 -5.12
CA ASN A 33 6.16 -5.73 -6.21
C ASN A 33 6.91 -5.39 -7.52
N ASN A 34 7.02 -4.11 -7.88
CA ASN A 34 7.76 -3.68 -9.06
C ASN A 34 9.25 -4.02 -8.96
N ASN A 35 9.88 -3.87 -7.78
CA ASN A 35 11.27 -4.26 -7.58
C ASN A 35 11.47 -5.77 -7.75
N ILE A 36 10.54 -6.59 -7.24
CA ILE A 36 10.58 -8.05 -7.40
C ILE A 36 10.41 -8.43 -8.87
N MET A 37 9.47 -7.81 -9.58
CA MET A 37 9.27 -8.05 -11.02
C MET A 37 10.51 -7.67 -11.82
N ASN A 38 11.13 -6.51 -11.56
CA ASN A 38 12.38 -6.12 -12.20
C ASN A 38 13.53 -7.10 -11.89
N MET A 39 13.58 -7.64 -10.67
CA MET A 39 14.56 -8.66 -10.32
C MET A 39 14.35 -9.93 -11.14
N GLN A 40 13.11 -10.42 -11.25
CA GLN A 40 12.78 -11.66 -11.96
C GLN A 40 12.89 -11.54 -13.49
N GLU A 41 12.33 -10.48 -14.08
CA GLU A 41 12.24 -10.35 -15.54
C GLU A 41 13.55 -9.84 -16.16
N VAL A 42 14.24 -8.93 -15.47
CA VAL A 42 15.45 -8.28 -16.02
C VAL A 42 16.71 -8.88 -15.43
N SER A 43 16.87 -8.80 -14.11
CA SER A 43 18.17 -9.09 -13.48
C SER A 43 18.53 -10.58 -13.53
N VAL A 44 17.56 -11.46 -13.24
CA VAL A 44 17.75 -12.92 -13.34
C VAL A 44 17.95 -13.37 -14.79
N THR A 45 17.20 -12.81 -15.74
CA THR A 45 17.39 -13.13 -17.17
C THR A 45 18.80 -12.74 -17.63
N ARG A 46 19.29 -11.57 -17.25
CA ARG A 46 20.65 -11.13 -17.55
C ARG A 46 21.70 -12.04 -16.90
N LEU A 47 21.49 -12.46 -15.65
CA LEU A 47 22.39 -13.41 -14.99
C LEU A 47 22.42 -14.77 -15.73
N ASN A 48 21.25 -15.23 -16.20
CA ASN A 48 21.15 -16.44 -17.03
C ASN A 48 21.89 -16.29 -18.35
N LEU A 49 21.83 -15.12 -19.02
CA LEU A 49 22.61 -14.86 -20.23
C LEU A 49 24.12 -14.93 -19.95
N VAL A 50 24.60 -14.37 -18.84
CA VAL A 50 26.01 -14.49 -18.44
C VAL A 50 26.38 -15.95 -18.16
N HIS A 51 25.47 -16.73 -17.56
CA HIS A 51 25.65 -18.17 -17.39
C HIS A 51 25.72 -18.90 -18.75
N SER A 52 24.84 -18.61 -19.70
CA SER A 52 24.89 -19.17 -21.05
C SER A 52 26.17 -18.78 -21.80
N MET A 53 26.66 -17.54 -21.65
CA MET A 53 27.97 -17.14 -22.19
C MET A 53 29.11 -17.98 -21.61
N ASN A 54 29.05 -18.26 -20.30
CA ASN A 54 30.01 -19.12 -19.62
C ASN A 54 29.97 -20.56 -20.14
N GLU A 55 28.78 -21.15 -20.28
CA GLU A 55 28.63 -22.50 -20.83
C GLU A 55 29.12 -22.60 -22.27
N ASN A 56 28.73 -21.64 -23.12
CA ASN A 56 29.21 -21.56 -24.50
C ASN A 56 30.74 -21.43 -24.56
N TYR A 57 31.34 -20.57 -23.73
CA TYR A 57 32.79 -20.43 -23.62
C TYR A 57 33.49 -21.73 -23.18
N LEU A 58 32.98 -22.39 -22.14
CA LEU A 58 33.54 -23.65 -21.66
C LEU A 58 33.40 -24.76 -22.71
N GLN A 59 32.33 -24.76 -23.50
CA GLN A 59 32.17 -25.71 -24.58
C GLN A 59 33.14 -25.44 -25.74
N LYS A 60 33.30 -24.17 -26.17
CA LYS A 60 34.35 -23.79 -27.14
C LYS A 60 35.72 -24.30 -26.65
N ALA A 61 36.01 -24.12 -25.36
CA ALA A 61 37.28 -24.55 -24.78
C ALA A 61 37.53 -26.06 -24.92
N ARG A 62 36.51 -26.88 -24.61
CA ARG A 62 36.53 -28.35 -24.75
C ARG A 62 36.65 -28.80 -26.21
N ASP A 63 35.95 -28.13 -27.13
CA ASP A 63 35.97 -28.50 -28.55
C ASP A 63 37.35 -28.25 -29.16
N ILE A 64 38.00 -27.14 -28.80
CA ILE A 64 39.37 -26.82 -29.23
C ILE A 64 40.37 -27.87 -28.71
N GLU A 65 40.24 -28.28 -27.45
CA GLU A 65 41.08 -29.34 -26.87
C GLU A 65 40.85 -30.67 -27.60
N THR A 66 39.59 -31.00 -27.91
CA THR A 66 39.23 -32.20 -28.66
C THR A 66 39.80 -32.17 -30.09
N ILE A 67 39.69 -31.03 -30.78
CA ILE A 67 40.25 -30.83 -32.14
C ILE A 67 41.77 -31.01 -32.10
N THR A 68 42.45 -30.34 -31.17
CA THR A 68 43.91 -30.38 -31.04
C THR A 68 44.39 -31.80 -30.71
N TRP A 69 43.72 -32.48 -29.78
CA TRP A 69 44.06 -33.86 -29.42
C TRP A 69 43.85 -34.82 -30.60
N LYS A 70 42.68 -34.81 -31.24
CA LYS A 70 42.39 -35.70 -32.39
C LYS A 70 43.32 -35.45 -33.56
N ALA A 71 43.62 -34.19 -33.87
CA ALA A 71 44.55 -33.84 -34.94
C ALA A 71 45.94 -34.45 -34.71
N ASN A 72 46.46 -34.34 -33.48
CA ASN A 72 47.78 -34.86 -33.13
C ASN A 72 47.82 -36.40 -32.99
N ALA A 73 46.74 -37.02 -32.50
CA ALA A 73 46.71 -38.44 -32.16
C ALA A 73 46.26 -39.36 -33.31
N LEU A 74 45.30 -38.90 -34.12
CA LEU A 74 44.66 -39.74 -35.15
C LEU A 74 45.20 -39.46 -36.55
N ASN A 75 45.75 -38.27 -36.78
CA ASN A 75 46.25 -37.81 -38.08
C ASN A 75 45.23 -38.01 -39.23
N ASP A 76 43.93 -37.94 -38.88
CA ASP A 76 42.79 -38.13 -39.76
C ASP A 76 41.94 -36.85 -39.79
N PRO A 77 41.89 -36.13 -40.93
CA PRO A 77 41.08 -34.93 -41.09
C PRO A 77 39.57 -35.12 -40.86
N GLU A 78 39.02 -36.32 -41.09
CA GLU A 78 37.59 -36.58 -40.84
C GLU A 78 37.28 -36.60 -39.33
N ALA A 79 38.24 -36.99 -38.49
CA ALA A 79 38.06 -37.08 -37.05
C ALA A 79 37.78 -35.74 -36.37
N ILE A 80 38.21 -34.63 -36.98
CA ILE A 80 38.06 -33.25 -36.48
C ILE A 80 36.90 -32.48 -37.15
N ALA A 81 36.28 -33.01 -38.21
CA ALA A 81 35.27 -32.29 -38.97
C ALA A 81 34.03 -31.92 -38.14
N GLN A 82 33.52 -32.86 -37.34
CA GLN A 82 32.34 -32.64 -36.49
C GLN A 82 32.62 -31.64 -35.35
N PRO A 83 33.71 -31.77 -34.56
CA PRO A 83 34.09 -30.75 -33.58
C PRO A 83 34.30 -29.35 -34.16
N ILE A 84 34.87 -29.22 -35.37
CA ILE A 84 35.01 -27.92 -36.04
C ILE A 84 33.64 -27.31 -36.35
N LYS A 85 32.69 -28.13 -36.81
CA LYS A 85 31.33 -27.68 -37.09
C LYS A 85 30.60 -27.21 -35.82
N GLU A 86 30.74 -27.96 -34.72
CA GLU A 86 30.19 -27.59 -33.41
C GLU A 86 30.81 -26.29 -32.90
N LEU A 87 32.13 -26.13 -33.02
CA LEU A 87 32.84 -24.90 -32.67
C LEU A 87 32.31 -23.69 -33.47
N GLN A 88 32.04 -23.85 -34.77
CA GLN A 88 31.46 -22.79 -35.60
C GLN A 88 30.05 -22.38 -35.14
N GLN A 89 29.23 -23.34 -34.71
CA GLN A 89 27.90 -23.04 -34.16
C GLN A 89 28.00 -22.24 -32.86
N LEU A 90 28.94 -22.62 -31.98
CA LEU A 90 29.18 -21.91 -30.72
C LEU A 90 29.70 -20.47 -30.96
N ILE A 91 30.48 -20.24 -32.00
CA ILE A 91 30.94 -18.89 -32.41
C ILE A 91 29.74 -17.99 -32.72
N VAL A 92 28.79 -18.49 -33.53
CA VAL A 92 27.57 -17.75 -33.90
C VAL A 92 26.69 -17.51 -32.67
N GLU A 93 26.50 -18.53 -31.84
CA GLU A 93 25.70 -18.43 -30.61
C GLU A 93 26.27 -17.41 -29.63
N SER A 94 27.60 -17.39 -29.45
CA SER A 94 28.27 -16.43 -28.56
C SER A 94 27.97 -14.98 -28.94
N SER A 95 28.03 -14.67 -30.24
CA SER A 95 27.69 -13.33 -30.76
C SER A 95 26.24 -12.96 -30.44
N LYS A 96 25.31 -13.90 -30.60
CA LYS A 96 23.89 -13.70 -30.28
C LYS A 96 23.66 -13.44 -28.79
N LEU A 97 24.30 -14.22 -27.91
CA LEU A 97 24.20 -14.03 -26.46
C LEU A 97 24.71 -12.65 -26.05
N ILE A 98 25.83 -12.22 -26.63
CA ILE A 98 26.44 -10.90 -26.38
C ILE A 98 25.51 -9.76 -26.84
N GLU A 99 24.86 -9.91 -28.00
CA GLU A 99 23.90 -8.94 -28.53
C GLU A 99 22.63 -8.89 -27.66
N GLU A 100 22.08 -10.03 -27.27
CA GLU A 100 20.90 -10.11 -26.40
C GLU A 100 21.15 -9.44 -25.06
N TYR A 101 22.34 -9.63 -24.46
CA TYR A 101 22.71 -8.97 -23.22
C TYR A 101 22.81 -7.44 -23.35
N ARG A 102 23.20 -6.90 -24.51
CA ARG A 102 23.27 -5.43 -24.75
C ARG A 102 21.92 -4.75 -24.86
N ASN A 103 20.86 -5.51 -25.15
CA ASN A 103 19.53 -4.92 -25.33
C ASN A 103 18.90 -4.50 -23.98
N TYR A 104 19.54 -4.83 -22.87
CA TYR A 104 19.12 -4.40 -21.54
C TYR A 104 19.71 -3.04 -21.17
N GLU A 105 19.09 -2.38 -20.18
CA GLU A 105 19.69 -1.24 -19.51
C GLU A 105 20.85 -1.71 -18.62
N LEU A 106 22.08 -1.30 -18.98
CA LEU A 106 23.32 -1.75 -18.35
C LEU A 106 23.94 -0.63 -17.50
N SER A 107 24.58 -1.02 -16.40
CA SER A 107 25.45 -0.11 -15.65
C SER A 107 26.64 0.32 -16.52
N SER A 108 27.29 1.44 -16.19
CA SER A 108 28.50 1.87 -16.89
C SER A 108 29.60 0.81 -16.86
N ARG A 109 29.68 0.02 -15.77
CA ARG A 109 30.66 -1.05 -15.63
C ARG A 109 30.31 -2.25 -16.51
N GLU A 110 29.04 -2.63 -16.55
CA GLU A 110 28.53 -3.72 -17.40
C GLU A 110 28.70 -3.39 -18.88
N GLN A 111 28.43 -2.13 -19.28
CA GLN A 111 28.65 -1.65 -20.64
C GLN A 111 30.13 -1.78 -21.05
N ALA A 112 31.06 -1.43 -20.15
CA ALA A 112 32.49 -1.59 -20.40
C ALA A 112 32.92 -3.06 -20.50
N LEU A 113 32.35 -3.92 -19.64
CA LEU A 113 32.63 -5.36 -19.64
C LEU A 113 32.09 -6.04 -20.90
N ILE A 114 30.85 -5.79 -21.31
CA ILE A 114 30.27 -6.41 -22.51
C ILE A 114 30.93 -5.91 -23.80
N THR A 115 31.38 -4.65 -23.83
CA THR A 115 32.21 -4.13 -24.93
C THR A 115 33.56 -4.85 -24.98
N SER A 116 34.18 -5.07 -23.82
CA SER A 116 35.43 -5.85 -23.74
C SER A 116 35.23 -7.30 -24.15
N MET A 117 34.10 -7.92 -23.77
CA MET A 117 33.72 -9.27 -24.18
C MET A 117 33.59 -9.38 -25.70
N GLU A 118 32.95 -8.39 -26.35
CA GLU A 118 32.81 -8.35 -27.81
C GLU A 118 34.15 -8.37 -28.53
N ASN A 119 35.06 -7.50 -28.09
CA ASN A 119 36.37 -7.34 -28.71
C ASN A 119 37.20 -8.60 -28.49
N ASN A 120 37.13 -9.17 -27.28
CA ASN A 120 37.81 -10.40 -26.93
C ASN A 120 37.25 -11.60 -27.72
N ASP A 121 35.93 -11.71 -27.88
CA ASP A 121 35.30 -12.78 -28.67
C ASP A 121 35.66 -12.67 -30.16
N LYS A 122 35.68 -11.46 -30.73
CA LYS A 122 36.15 -11.24 -32.11
C LYS A 122 37.61 -11.69 -32.32
N GLU A 123 38.50 -11.29 -31.41
CA GLU A 123 39.92 -11.68 -31.46
C GLU A 123 40.07 -13.19 -31.28
N LEU A 124 39.39 -13.77 -30.28
CA LEU A 124 39.39 -15.20 -30.03
C LEU A 124 38.90 -15.97 -31.27
N ASN A 125 37.77 -15.59 -31.87
CA ASN A 125 37.22 -16.25 -33.05
C ASN A 125 38.18 -16.19 -34.25
N THR A 126 38.89 -15.06 -34.44
CA THR A 126 39.97 -14.97 -35.44
C THR A 126 41.08 -15.99 -35.18
N LEU A 127 41.58 -16.06 -33.93
CA LEU A 127 42.62 -17.00 -33.54
C LEU A 127 42.16 -18.47 -33.69
N LEU A 128 40.90 -18.76 -33.37
CA LEU A 128 40.32 -20.10 -33.54
C LEU A 128 40.26 -20.54 -35.00
N ASN A 129 39.86 -19.64 -35.91
CA ASN A 129 39.87 -19.92 -37.34
C ASN A 129 41.29 -20.14 -37.87
N GLN A 130 42.26 -19.34 -37.40
CA GLN A 130 43.67 -19.54 -37.73
C GLN A 130 44.20 -20.88 -37.21
N LEU A 131 43.82 -21.27 -35.98
CA LEU A 131 44.22 -22.55 -35.39
C LEU A 131 43.68 -23.73 -36.21
N VAL A 132 42.40 -23.69 -36.59
CA VAL A 132 41.79 -24.72 -37.43
C VAL A 132 42.52 -24.82 -38.78
N GLY A 133 42.85 -23.68 -39.40
CA GLY A 133 43.63 -23.64 -40.64
C GLY A 133 45.03 -24.24 -40.50
N ALA A 134 45.76 -23.91 -39.43
CA ALA A 134 47.09 -24.45 -39.15
C ALA A 134 47.04 -25.97 -38.92
N ILE A 135 46.04 -26.45 -38.17
CA ILE A 135 45.80 -27.87 -37.93
C ILE A 135 45.52 -28.62 -39.25
N GLN A 136 44.65 -28.07 -40.10
CA GLN A 136 44.33 -28.67 -41.40
C GLN A 136 45.53 -28.67 -42.38
N ALA A 137 46.42 -27.69 -42.26
CA ALA A 137 47.65 -27.61 -43.04
C ALA A 137 48.79 -28.49 -42.50
N GLY A 138 48.62 -29.13 -41.33
CA GLY A 138 49.68 -29.89 -40.65
C GLY A 138 50.80 -29.03 -40.06
N ASP A 139 50.57 -27.72 -39.88
CA ASP A 139 51.53 -26.77 -39.33
C ASP A 139 51.49 -26.76 -37.80
N SER A 140 52.13 -27.76 -37.19
CA SER A 140 52.12 -27.96 -35.73
C SER A 140 52.81 -26.82 -34.95
N GLU A 141 53.81 -26.17 -35.53
CA GLU A 141 54.53 -25.06 -34.87
C GLU A 141 53.61 -23.84 -34.73
N ASN A 142 52.95 -23.45 -35.82
CA ASN A 142 52.00 -22.35 -35.80
C ASN A 142 50.75 -22.68 -34.96
N ALA A 143 50.24 -23.92 -35.01
CA ALA A 143 49.13 -24.36 -34.17
C ALA A 143 49.47 -24.24 -32.67
N SER A 144 50.70 -24.59 -32.26
CA SER A 144 51.17 -24.43 -30.88
C SER A 144 51.24 -22.96 -30.46
N PHE A 145 51.79 -22.10 -31.32
CA PHE A 145 51.85 -20.66 -31.08
C PHE A 145 50.46 -20.02 -30.94
N LEU A 146 49.51 -20.40 -31.80
CA LEU A 146 48.12 -19.95 -31.74
C LEU A 146 47.43 -20.41 -30.46
N ASN A 147 47.68 -21.64 -30.01
CA ASN A 147 47.16 -22.15 -28.74
C ASN A 147 47.60 -21.30 -27.53
N VAL A 148 48.84 -20.79 -27.50
CA VAL A 148 49.32 -19.87 -26.45
C VAL A 148 48.58 -18.53 -26.49
N LYS A 149 48.29 -17.99 -27.68
CA LYS A 149 47.48 -16.76 -27.79
C LYS A 149 46.05 -16.98 -27.36
N ILE A 150 45.46 -18.11 -27.75
CA ILE A 150 44.10 -18.50 -27.37
C ILE A 150 43.99 -18.63 -25.85
N SER A 151 44.97 -19.24 -25.17
CA SER A 151 44.93 -19.38 -23.71
C SER A 151 44.94 -18.02 -22.99
N SER A 152 45.68 -17.03 -23.50
CA SER A 152 45.64 -15.67 -22.97
C SER A 152 44.27 -15.00 -23.17
N GLN A 153 43.65 -15.14 -24.36
CA GLN A 153 42.30 -14.61 -24.58
C GLN A 153 41.23 -15.34 -23.74
N ARG A 154 41.42 -16.64 -23.50
CA ARG A 154 40.57 -17.46 -22.61
C ARG A 154 40.57 -16.92 -21.18
N GLN A 155 41.76 -16.67 -20.61
CA GLN A 155 41.86 -16.07 -19.27
C GLN A 155 41.11 -14.73 -19.20
N ARG A 156 41.27 -13.89 -20.23
CA ARG A 156 40.57 -12.61 -20.31
C ARG A 156 39.04 -12.77 -20.41
N THR A 157 38.55 -13.76 -21.16
CA THR A 157 37.11 -14.09 -21.19
C THR A 157 36.61 -14.47 -19.80
N GLU A 158 37.33 -15.30 -19.07
CA GLU A 158 36.96 -15.73 -17.73
C GLU A 158 36.87 -14.55 -16.75
N GLU A 159 37.86 -13.66 -16.78
CA GLU A 159 37.85 -12.43 -15.97
C GLU A 159 36.65 -11.52 -16.29
N ILE A 160 36.31 -11.37 -17.57
CA ILE A 160 35.16 -10.57 -18.00
C ILE A 160 33.84 -11.21 -17.56
N ILE A 161 33.67 -12.52 -17.75
CA ILE A 161 32.47 -13.26 -17.34
C ILE A 161 32.30 -13.17 -15.83
N ASN A 162 33.36 -13.35 -15.04
CA ASN A 162 33.30 -13.21 -13.59
C ASN A 162 32.93 -11.78 -13.19
N GLY A 163 33.48 -10.77 -13.85
CA GLY A 163 33.07 -9.37 -13.66
C GLY A 163 31.58 -9.15 -13.93
N LEU A 164 31.05 -9.67 -15.05
CA LEU A 164 29.63 -9.57 -15.38
C LEU A 164 28.74 -10.30 -14.36
N LYS A 165 29.16 -11.48 -13.88
CA LYS A 165 28.45 -12.22 -12.82
C LYS A 165 28.40 -11.39 -11.53
N THR A 166 29.52 -10.79 -11.14
CA THR A 166 29.59 -9.98 -9.92
C THR A 166 28.71 -8.73 -10.01
N GLU A 167 28.75 -7.99 -11.11
CA GLU A 167 27.93 -6.78 -11.29
C GLU A 167 26.43 -7.10 -11.31
N THR A 168 26.04 -8.15 -12.05
CA THR A 168 24.64 -8.57 -12.11
C THR A 168 24.13 -9.07 -10.75
N ALA A 169 24.93 -9.85 -10.01
CA ALA A 169 24.58 -10.31 -8.68
C ALA A 169 24.47 -9.15 -7.68
N GLN A 170 25.40 -8.19 -7.71
CA GLN A 170 25.32 -6.99 -6.86
C GLN A 170 24.07 -6.15 -7.17
N GLY A 171 23.67 -6.06 -8.44
CA GLY A 171 22.41 -5.41 -8.82
C GLY A 171 21.19 -6.08 -8.17
N ILE A 172 21.14 -7.42 -8.19
CA ILE A 172 20.09 -8.22 -7.54
C ILE A 172 20.09 -7.99 -6.02
N ASP A 173 21.25 -8.08 -5.37
CA ASP A 173 21.38 -7.90 -3.92
C ASP A 173 20.94 -6.49 -3.49
N ASN A 174 21.29 -5.46 -4.26
CA ASN A 174 20.85 -4.09 -4.00
C ASN A 174 19.34 -3.91 -4.14
N LEU A 175 18.72 -4.52 -5.16
CA LEU A 175 17.26 -4.51 -5.33
C LEU A 175 16.55 -5.24 -4.17
N ALA A 176 17.10 -6.37 -3.73
CA ALA A 176 16.58 -7.12 -2.59
C ALA A 176 16.71 -6.30 -1.29
N ALA A 177 17.88 -5.72 -1.02
CA ALA A 177 18.12 -4.88 0.16
C ALA A 177 17.21 -3.64 0.18
N ASN A 178 17.04 -2.96 -0.96
CA ASN A 178 16.13 -1.82 -1.07
C ASN A 178 14.66 -2.22 -0.84
N SER A 179 14.27 -3.40 -1.32
CA SER A 179 12.91 -3.93 -1.11
C SER A 179 12.67 -4.28 0.35
N GLN A 180 13.65 -4.90 1.01
CA GLN A 180 13.60 -5.19 2.45
C GLN A 180 13.55 -3.91 3.29
N TYR A 181 14.40 -2.93 2.99
CA TYR A 181 14.36 -1.63 3.65
C TYR A 181 13.01 -0.92 3.48
N THR A 182 12.46 -0.95 2.25
CA THR A 182 11.14 -0.37 1.97
C THR A 182 10.05 -1.08 2.76
N TYR A 183 10.11 -2.41 2.89
CA TYR A 183 9.19 -3.19 3.70
C TYR A 183 9.27 -2.81 5.18
N GLU A 184 10.45 -2.84 5.79
CA GLU A 184 10.64 -2.54 7.21
C GLU A 184 10.21 -1.13 7.58
N ASN A 185 10.57 -0.15 6.74
CA ASN A 185 10.16 1.23 6.93
C ASN A 185 8.64 1.40 6.76
N THR A 186 8.05 0.77 5.74
CA THR A 186 6.58 0.80 5.53
C THR A 186 5.86 0.17 6.70
N PHE A 187 6.31 -0.98 7.18
CA PHE A 187 5.74 -1.67 8.34
C PHE A 187 5.80 -0.78 9.58
N THR A 188 6.97 -0.22 9.90
CA THR A 188 7.16 0.66 11.05
C THR A 188 6.25 1.90 11.00
N ILE A 189 6.23 2.59 9.86
CA ILE A 189 5.39 3.78 9.67
C ILE A 189 3.91 3.42 9.77
N MET A 190 3.46 2.33 9.13
CA MET A 190 2.07 1.90 9.21
C MET A 190 1.68 1.50 10.64
N SER A 191 2.53 0.78 11.37
CA SER A 191 2.28 0.44 12.78
C SER A 191 2.11 1.70 13.64
N ILE A 192 2.98 2.70 13.47
CA ILE A 192 2.86 3.99 14.18
C ILE A 192 1.55 4.69 13.79
N MET A 193 1.23 4.78 12.50
CA MET A 193 0.00 5.41 12.02
C MET A 193 -1.26 4.72 12.56
N ILE A 194 -1.26 3.38 12.64
CA ILE A 194 -2.37 2.60 13.20
C ILE A 194 -2.52 2.90 14.70
N ILE A 195 -1.42 2.89 15.47
CA ILE A 195 -1.46 3.18 16.91
C ILE A 195 -1.97 4.60 17.16
N VAL A 196 -1.43 5.59 16.44
CA VAL A 196 -1.86 7.00 16.56
C VAL A 196 -3.32 7.16 16.12
N GLY A 197 -3.71 6.54 15.02
CA GLY A 197 -5.09 6.56 14.51
C GLY A 197 -6.08 5.95 15.50
N LEU A 198 -5.69 4.85 16.17
CA LEU A 198 -6.50 4.19 17.19
C LEU A 198 -6.62 5.04 18.46
N ALA A 199 -5.51 5.61 18.95
CA ALA A 199 -5.53 6.55 20.07
C ALA A 199 -6.43 7.77 19.77
N PHE A 200 -6.31 8.32 18.56
CA PHE A 200 -7.16 9.42 18.10
C PHE A 200 -8.63 9.01 18.05
N ALA A 201 -8.95 7.85 17.48
CA ALA A 201 -10.32 7.32 17.42
C ALA A 201 -10.94 7.15 18.83
N ILE A 202 -10.18 6.64 19.80
CA ILE A 202 -10.63 6.50 21.19
C ILE A 202 -10.92 7.88 21.81
N LEU A 203 -10.01 8.84 21.67
CA LEU A 203 -10.19 10.20 22.20
C LEU A 203 -11.43 10.86 21.62
N LEU A 204 -11.64 10.69 20.31
CA LEU A 204 -12.73 11.31 19.59
C LEU A 204 -14.08 10.65 19.90
N SER A 205 -14.10 9.32 20.00
CA SER A 205 -15.24 8.54 20.49
C SER A 205 -15.65 8.97 21.90
N TYR A 206 -14.67 9.10 22.82
CA TYR A 206 -14.92 9.57 24.17
C TYR A 206 -15.49 11.00 24.20
N ALA A 207 -14.93 11.92 23.40
CA ALA A 207 -15.41 13.29 23.30
C ALA A 207 -16.85 13.38 22.78
N VAL A 208 -17.19 12.61 21.73
CA VAL A 208 -18.54 12.55 21.16
C VAL A 208 -19.52 11.93 22.17
N SER A 209 -19.14 10.80 22.78
CA SER A 209 -19.95 10.12 23.78
C SER A 209 -20.29 11.04 24.97
N ARG A 210 -19.31 11.81 25.46
CA ARG A 210 -19.53 12.79 26.54
C ARG A 210 -20.51 13.91 26.15
N VAL A 211 -20.49 14.35 24.90
CA VAL A 211 -21.43 15.36 24.41
C VAL A 211 -22.84 14.76 24.35
N ILE A 212 -23.01 13.62 23.70
CA ILE A 212 -24.30 12.93 23.55
C ILE A 212 -24.89 12.59 24.91
N GLY A 213 -24.11 12.00 25.82
CA GLY A 213 -24.55 11.65 27.17
C GLY A 213 -25.05 12.87 27.95
N ARG A 214 -24.43 14.05 27.79
CA ARG A 214 -24.92 15.30 28.40
C ARG A 214 -26.28 15.73 27.86
N LEU A 215 -26.53 15.62 26.56
CA LEU A 215 -27.84 15.94 25.98
C LEU A 215 -28.94 15.04 26.53
N ILE A 216 -28.68 13.73 26.51
CA ILE A 216 -29.63 12.73 26.97
C ILE A 216 -29.96 12.96 28.44
N ASN A 217 -28.95 13.21 29.28
CA ASN A 217 -29.17 13.47 30.71
C ASN A 217 -29.97 14.75 30.97
N ILE A 218 -29.77 15.81 30.19
CA ILE A 218 -30.59 17.03 30.29
C ILE A 218 -32.04 16.75 29.91
N ALA A 219 -32.25 16.03 28.80
CA ALA A 219 -33.58 15.66 28.31
C ALA A 219 -34.34 14.82 29.35
N VAL A 220 -33.69 13.77 29.86
CA VAL A 220 -34.25 12.87 30.87
C VAL A 220 -34.55 13.63 32.17
N GLY A 221 -33.66 14.54 32.58
CA GLY A 221 -33.89 15.38 33.77
C GLY A 221 -35.16 16.23 33.64
N GLN A 222 -35.35 16.91 32.52
CA GLN A 222 -36.54 17.74 32.28
C GLN A 222 -37.81 16.90 32.13
N ALA A 223 -37.73 15.78 31.41
CA ALA A 223 -38.85 14.85 31.26
C ALA A 223 -39.34 14.29 32.62
N ARG A 224 -38.45 14.09 33.59
CA ARG A 224 -38.83 13.64 34.95
C ARG A 224 -39.67 14.67 35.69
N PHE A 225 -39.33 15.95 35.63
CA PHE A 225 -40.16 17.02 36.25
C PHE A 225 -41.55 17.06 35.63
N LEU A 226 -41.62 17.01 34.29
CA LEU A 226 -42.90 16.97 33.56
C LEU A 226 -43.74 15.73 33.92
N ALA A 227 -43.11 14.56 33.98
CA ALA A 227 -43.80 13.31 34.33
C ALA A 227 -44.32 13.31 35.78
N ALA A 228 -43.66 14.04 36.68
CA ALA A 228 -44.12 14.22 38.06
C ALA A 228 -45.23 15.28 38.19
N GLY A 229 -45.64 15.93 37.10
CA GLY A 229 -46.60 17.04 37.12
C GLY A 229 -46.02 18.35 37.68
N ASP A 230 -44.70 18.41 37.91
CA ASP A 230 -44.03 19.64 38.34
C ASP A 230 -43.63 20.47 37.11
N PHE A 231 -44.50 21.41 36.77
CA PHE A 231 -44.23 22.35 35.69
C PHE A 231 -43.48 23.59 36.17
N THR A 232 -43.16 23.74 37.46
CA THR A 232 -42.59 24.99 38.03
C THR A 232 -41.07 25.09 37.89
N ALA A 233 -40.40 23.99 37.58
CA ALA A 233 -38.96 23.96 37.36
C ALA A 233 -38.55 24.77 36.12
N ASP A 234 -37.77 25.83 36.31
CA ASP A 234 -37.24 26.63 35.20
C ASP A 234 -35.90 26.08 34.70
N ILE A 235 -35.74 26.08 33.38
CA ILE A 235 -34.50 25.62 32.74
C ILE A 235 -33.42 26.68 32.89
N PRO A 236 -32.22 26.34 33.41
CA PRO A 236 -31.16 27.32 33.64
C PRO A 236 -30.78 28.11 32.38
N LYS A 237 -30.63 29.44 32.51
CA LYS A 237 -30.29 30.36 31.41
C LYS A 237 -29.08 29.93 30.58
N LYS A 238 -28.08 29.29 31.22
CA LYS A 238 -26.88 28.73 30.56
C LYS A 238 -27.20 27.72 29.45
N TYR A 239 -28.35 27.03 29.51
CA TYR A 239 -28.79 26.12 28.47
C TYR A 239 -29.63 26.85 27.40
N LEU A 240 -30.51 27.75 27.82
CA LEU A 240 -31.36 28.54 26.91
C LEU A 240 -30.56 29.46 25.98
N GLN A 241 -29.40 29.95 26.43
CA GLN A 241 -28.52 30.82 25.63
C GLN A 241 -27.69 30.05 24.60
N ARG A 242 -27.67 28.72 24.65
CA ARG A 242 -26.90 27.92 23.68
C ARG A 242 -27.55 28.01 22.30
N LYS A 243 -26.70 28.06 21.28
CA LYS A 243 -27.08 28.08 19.86
C LYS A 243 -26.94 26.70 19.17
N ASP A 244 -26.67 25.66 19.95
CA ASP A 244 -26.57 24.28 19.49
C ASP A 244 -27.83 23.47 19.86
N GLU A 245 -27.84 22.19 19.55
CA GLU A 245 -29.00 21.31 19.76
C GLU A 245 -29.35 21.16 21.25
N ILE A 246 -28.41 21.37 22.18
CA ILE A 246 -28.73 21.43 23.62
C ILE A 246 -29.62 22.64 23.90
N GLY A 247 -29.29 23.79 23.32
CA GLY A 247 -30.08 25.00 23.47
C GLY A 247 -31.45 24.90 22.81
N LEU A 248 -31.52 24.28 21.64
CA LEU A 248 -32.80 24.03 20.97
C LEU A 248 -33.68 23.13 21.84
N LEU A 249 -33.15 22.02 22.34
CA LEU A 249 -33.88 21.10 23.22
C LEU A 249 -34.34 21.78 24.51
N ALA A 250 -33.46 22.56 25.14
CA ALA A 250 -33.77 23.33 26.33
C ALA A 250 -34.92 24.33 26.10
N LYS A 251 -34.91 25.05 24.96
CA LYS A 251 -36.00 25.97 24.60
C LYS A 251 -37.32 25.24 24.39
N THR A 252 -37.30 24.12 23.66
CA THR A 252 -38.51 23.33 23.43
C THR A 252 -39.13 22.82 24.73
N PHE A 253 -38.33 22.34 25.69
CA PHE A 253 -38.87 21.96 27.01
C PHE A 253 -39.39 23.14 27.82
N ALA A 254 -38.78 24.32 27.70
CA ALA A 254 -39.28 25.53 28.34
C ALA A 254 -40.65 25.93 27.76
N ASP A 255 -40.80 25.88 26.43
CA ASP A 255 -42.06 26.18 25.74
C ASP A 255 -43.16 25.18 26.16
N ILE A 256 -42.84 23.89 26.23
CA ILE A 256 -43.77 22.85 26.72
C ILE A 256 -44.22 23.18 28.16
N SER A 257 -43.29 23.47 29.05
CA SER A 257 -43.60 23.77 30.46
C SER A 257 -44.47 25.02 30.59
N GLN A 258 -44.18 26.07 29.82
CA GLN A 258 -44.97 27.29 29.79
C GLN A 258 -46.40 27.04 29.29
N ASN A 259 -46.57 26.28 28.22
CA ASN A 259 -47.88 25.94 27.67
C ASN A 259 -48.71 25.11 28.65
N LEU A 260 -48.10 24.15 29.35
CA LEU A 260 -48.76 23.36 30.39
C LEU A 260 -49.20 24.23 31.58
N ARG A 261 -48.33 25.17 32.04
CA ARG A 261 -48.71 26.16 33.08
C ARG A 261 -49.92 27.00 32.65
N GLN A 262 -49.93 27.48 31.41
CA GLN A 262 -51.04 28.30 30.88
C GLN A 262 -52.34 27.50 30.82
N MET A 263 -52.29 26.26 30.34
CA MET A 263 -53.45 25.36 30.28
C MET A 263 -54.01 25.08 31.69
N ILE A 264 -53.15 24.78 32.67
CA ILE A 264 -53.60 24.57 34.06
C ILE A 264 -54.24 25.84 34.62
N LYS A 265 -53.66 27.01 34.36
CA LYS A 265 -54.24 28.29 34.79
C LYS A 265 -55.63 28.52 34.18
N GLN A 266 -55.82 28.19 32.91
CA GLN A 266 -57.12 28.25 32.25
C GLN A 266 -58.14 27.29 32.90
N ILE A 267 -57.74 26.05 33.18
CA ILE A 267 -58.60 25.07 33.86
C ILE A 267 -59.02 25.58 35.25
N ILE A 268 -58.09 26.14 36.03
CA ILE A 268 -58.39 26.71 37.35
C ILE A 268 -59.39 27.87 37.23
N ASN A 269 -59.21 28.77 36.26
CA ASN A 269 -60.13 29.88 36.04
C ASN A 269 -61.53 29.37 35.65
N THR A 270 -61.63 28.46 34.68
CA THR A 270 -62.92 27.88 34.27
C THR A 270 -63.60 27.12 35.40
N ALA A 271 -62.86 26.38 36.23
CA ALA A 271 -63.40 25.70 37.40
C ALA A 271 -63.91 26.70 38.45
N GLY A 272 -63.23 27.84 38.63
CA GLY A 272 -63.68 28.94 39.47
C GLY A 272 -64.98 29.56 38.97
N ASP A 273 -65.07 29.87 37.67
CA ASP A 273 -66.28 30.40 37.04
C ASP A 273 -67.45 29.41 37.17
N MET A 274 -67.18 28.11 37.00
CA MET A 274 -68.16 27.05 37.18
C MET A 274 -68.63 26.96 38.63
N SER A 275 -67.72 27.02 39.61
CA SER A 275 -68.08 27.01 41.04
C SER A 275 -68.93 28.22 41.42
N ALA A 276 -68.59 29.41 40.93
CA ALA A 276 -69.37 30.62 41.17
C ALA A 276 -70.77 30.50 40.54
N SER A 277 -70.86 29.98 39.31
CA SER A 277 -72.14 29.70 38.64
C SER A 277 -72.97 28.66 39.40
N SER A 278 -72.36 27.59 39.93
CA SER A 278 -73.04 26.60 40.77
C SER A 278 -73.55 27.18 42.10
N GLN A 279 -72.77 28.06 42.75
CA GLN A 279 -73.22 28.77 43.95
C GLN A 279 -74.42 29.68 43.64
N GLN A 280 -74.35 30.42 42.54
CA GLN A 280 -75.46 31.26 42.10
C GLN A 280 -76.71 30.42 41.81
N LEU A 281 -76.57 29.29 41.10
CA LEU A 281 -77.67 28.38 40.82
C LEU A 281 -78.27 27.78 42.10
N SER A 282 -77.44 27.37 43.06
CA SER A 282 -77.91 26.87 44.36
C SER A 282 -78.67 27.93 45.13
N ALA A 283 -78.17 29.17 45.16
CA ALA A 283 -78.86 30.29 45.78
C ALA A 283 -80.23 30.55 45.10
N SER A 284 -80.28 30.53 43.77
CA SER A 284 -81.54 30.63 43.03
C SER A 284 -82.50 29.46 43.31
N ALA A 285 -81.98 28.24 43.48
CA ALA A 285 -82.79 27.07 43.84
C ALA A 285 -83.34 27.15 45.28
N GLU A 286 -82.54 27.62 46.23
CA GLU A 286 -82.98 27.92 47.61
C GLU A 286 -84.06 29.01 47.62
N GLU A 287 -83.86 30.08 46.84
CA GLU A 287 -84.85 31.15 46.68
C GLU A 287 -86.17 30.62 46.11
N VAL A 288 -86.12 29.81 45.06
CA VAL A 288 -87.32 29.16 44.48
C VAL A 288 -87.99 28.22 45.48
N THR A 289 -87.22 27.47 46.26
CA THR A 289 -87.77 26.56 47.29
C THR A 289 -88.44 27.36 48.42
N ALA A 290 -87.81 28.45 48.88
CA ALA A 290 -88.38 29.35 49.88
C ALA A 290 -89.67 30.03 49.37
N GLN A 291 -89.71 30.42 48.10
CA GLN A 291 -90.95 30.92 47.46
C GLN A 291 -92.02 29.83 47.38
N GLY A 292 -91.66 28.58 47.07
CA GLY A 292 -92.58 27.44 47.03
C GLY A 292 -93.16 27.06 48.40
N MET A 293 -92.40 27.22 49.50
CA MET A 293 -92.88 26.99 50.86
C MET A 293 -93.87 28.06 51.36
N ASN A 294 -93.87 29.25 50.75
CA ASN A 294 -94.87 30.30 51.02
C ASN A 294 -96.20 30.10 50.27
N ILE A 295 -96.36 29.01 49.50
CA ILE A 295 -97.55 28.72 48.67
C ILE A 295 -98.43 27.60 49.28
N ASN A 296 -98.13 27.11 50.49
CA ASN A 296 -99.03 26.27 51.29
C ASN A 296 -99.53 27.01 52.53
#